data_AF-A0A958L9T3-F1
#
_entry.id   AF-A0A958L9T3-F1
#
_cell.length_a   1.000
_cell.length_b   1.000
_cell.length_c   1.000
_cell.angle_alpha   90.00
_cell.angle_beta   90.00
_cell.angle_gamma   90.00
#
_symmetry.space_group_name_H-M   'P 1'
#
loop_
_entity.id
_entity.type
_entity.pdbx_description
1 polymer ?
#
loop_
_entity_poly.entity_id
_entity_poly.type
_entity_poly.pdbx_seq_one_letter_code
_entity_poly.pdbx_strand_id
1 'polypeptide(L)'
;YSHQEVKWYEGFTNSFAQVFIRNNHRLELIFSDLHPDIDNSSAAARYDSLLNRILLKEDYYWPLSQFQMKPVAELLKARMNSKLSYLFHEVSHAELDFLVEESATNTDHQIWLYLNNPVKKWIQKIKPQASTRKVIDELFAYFRQELIRQMTIDFNNIITTNGINPFTFDCQNTPRIINTVHRLPNNEKSKLQIPSIFNSENQDLRLYFDRMENFVVYFNGHGLPISFKQDSFLYDVIVNLWLHFLDVYDPPTNTIEMVERLNSSDSIYFRAVQKCRAKISL
;
A
#
# COMPACT_ATOMS: atom_id res chain seq x y z
N TYR A 1 -8.10 -31.72 2.88
CA TYR A 1 -7.80 -30.30 2.61
C TYR A 1 -6.48 -29.97 3.27
N SER A 2 -5.40 -29.93 2.50
CA SER A 2 -4.10 -29.48 3.00
C SER A 2 -4.09 -27.96 2.98
N HIS A 3 -4.10 -27.34 4.17
CA HIS A 3 -3.84 -25.90 4.30
C HIS A 3 -2.43 -25.62 3.77
N GLN A 4 -2.32 -24.88 2.67
CA GLN A 4 -1.05 -24.35 2.20
C GLN A 4 -0.98 -22.87 2.54
N GLU A 5 -0.02 -22.52 3.39
CA GLU A 5 0.41 -21.14 3.60
C GLU A 5 0.78 -20.51 2.26
N VAL A 6 0.19 -19.35 1.97
CA VAL A 6 0.63 -18.51 0.85
C VAL A 6 2.00 -17.95 1.21
N LYS A 7 3.05 -18.56 0.66
CA LYS A 7 4.41 -18.04 0.75
C LYS A 7 4.56 -16.84 -0.18
N TRP A 8 4.51 -15.65 0.38
CA TRP A 8 4.80 -14.41 -0.30
C TRP A 8 6.29 -14.36 -0.73
N TYR A 9 6.56 -14.24 -2.02
CA TYR A 9 7.90 -14.24 -2.65
C TYR A 9 8.91 -13.25 -2.01
N GLU A 10 9.97 -13.80 -1.40
CA GLU A 10 11.01 -13.18 -0.53
C GLU A 10 11.71 -11.90 -1.03
N GLY A 11 11.53 -11.49 -2.28
CA GLY A 11 12.14 -10.30 -2.87
C GLY A 11 11.36 -9.00 -2.66
N PHE A 12 10.02 -9.05 -2.62
CA PHE A 12 9.20 -7.86 -2.32
C PHE A 12 8.65 -7.89 -0.87
N THR A 13 8.78 -9.05 -0.24
CA THR A 13 8.03 -9.42 0.95
C THR A 13 8.84 -9.26 2.21
N ASN A 14 10.16 -9.17 2.12
CA ASN A 14 10.99 -8.88 3.28
C ASN A 14 11.09 -7.39 3.66
N SER A 15 10.42 -6.45 2.95
CA SER A 15 10.45 -5.04 3.39
C SER A 15 9.25 -4.15 3.06
N PHE A 16 8.43 -4.44 2.03
CA PHE A 16 7.27 -3.59 1.70
C PHE A 16 5.94 -4.31 1.99
N ALA A 17 5.75 -5.57 1.55
CA ALA A 17 4.49 -6.28 1.85
C ALA A 17 4.30 -6.60 3.35
N GLN A 18 5.37 -6.91 4.09
CA GLN A 18 5.32 -7.07 5.56
C GLN A 18 4.91 -5.78 6.29
N VAL A 19 5.08 -4.61 5.67
CA VAL A 19 4.69 -3.30 6.22
C VAL A 19 3.21 -3.01 5.97
N PHE A 20 2.49 -3.81 5.18
CA PHE A 20 1.10 -3.47 4.82
C PHE A 20 0.10 -4.61 5.01
N ILE A 21 0.52 -5.77 5.54
CA ILE A 21 -0.38 -6.87 5.92
C ILE A 21 0.02 -7.32 7.33
N ARG A 22 -0.90 -7.26 8.29
CA ARG A 22 -0.56 -7.57 9.69
C ARG A 22 -0.23 -9.06 9.82
N ASN A 23 0.94 -9.36 10.42
CA ASN A 23 1.55 -10.69 10.50
C ASN A 23 0.68 -11.81 11.14
N ASN A 24 -0.44 -11.45 11.77
CA ASN A 24 -1.35 -12.38 12.44
C ASN A 24 -2.65 -12.65 11.65
N HIS A 25 -2.90 -11.99 10.52
CA HIS A 25 -4.06 -12.33 9.70
C HIS A 25 -3.81 -13.61 8.92
N ARG A 26 -4.56 -14.66 9.26
CA ARG A 26 -4.71 -15.83 8.39
C ARG A 26 -5.72 -15.51 7.30
N LEU A 27 -5.30 -14.71 6.34
CA LEU A 27 -6.05 -14.47 5.11
C LEU A 27 -5.83 -15.65 4.16
N GLU A 28 -6.86 -16.46 3.94
CA GLU A 28 -6.86 -17.42 2.83
C GLU A 28 -7.15 -16.66 1.53
N LEU A 29 -6.09 -16.35 0.77
CA LEU A 29 -6.26 -15.92 -0.62
C LEU A 29 -6.74 -17.12 -1.43
N ILE A 30 -8.00 -17.12 -1.84
CA ILE A 30 -8.57 -18.21 -2.63
C ILE A 30 -8.88 -17.74 -4.04
N PHE A 31 -8.27 -18.45 -4.98
CA PHE A 31 -8.24 -18.19 -6.41
C PHE A 31 -9.57 -18.61 -7.04
N SER A 32 -10.13 -17.75 -7.88
CA SER A 32 -11.47 -17.92 -8.44
C SER A 32 -11.49 -18.89 -9.64
N ASP A 33 -11.36 -20.18 -9.36
CA ASP A 33 -11.88 -21.22 -10.27
C ASP A 33 -13.27 -21.72 -9.82
N LEU A 34 -13.83 -21.16 -8.73
CA LEU A 34 -14.97 -21.77 -8.03
C LEU A 34 -16.19 -20.88 -7.76
N HIS A 35 -16.24 -19.62 -8.23
CA HIS A 35 -17.46 -18.82 -8.10
C HIS A 35 -17.85 -18.11 -9.41
N PRO A 36 -18.94 -18.52 -10.08
CA PRO A 36 -19.46 -17.86 -11.28
C PRO A 36 -20.04 -16.45 -11.02
N ASP A 37 -19.96 -15.94 -9.79
CA ASP A 37 -20.57 -14.68 -9.34
C ASP A 37 -19.58 -13.50 -9.25
N ILE A 38 -18.35 -13.64 -9.74
CA ILE A 38 -17.57 -12.45 -10.13
C ILE A 38 -18.18 -11.96 -11.44
N ASP A 39 -19.34 -11.33 -11.32
CA ASP A 39 -19.97 -10.63 -12.42
C ASP A 39 -18.94 -9.67 -13.01
N ASN A 40 -18.86 -9.65 -14.35
CA ASN A 40 -17.88 -8.93 -15.19
C ASN A 40 -17.83 -7.40 -14.95
N SER A 41 -18.54 -6.92 -13.93
CA SER A 41 -18.45 -5.59 -13.35
C SER A 41 -17.01 -5.21 -12.98
N SER A 42 -16.73 -3.92 -13.14
CA SER A 42 -15.45 -3.21 -13.16
C SER A 42 -14.40 -3.48 -12.07
N ALA A 43 -14.72 -4.16 -10.96
CA ALA A 43 -13.81 -4.27 -9.81
C ALA A 43 -12.61 -5.21 -10.09
N ALA A 44 -11.40 -4.81 -9.70
CA ALA A 44 -10.17 -5.56 -9.99
C ALA A 44 -9.87 -6.66 -8.95
N ALA A 45 -10.51 -6.57 -7.79
CA ALA A 45 -10.49 -7.49 -6.66
C ALA A 45 -11.82 -7.33 -5.89
N ARG A 46 -12.20 -8.30 -5.06
CA ARG A 46 -13.37 -8.26 -4.17
C ARG A 46 -13.14 -9.08 -2.91
N TYR A 47 -13.44 -8.54 -1.74
CA TYR A 47 -13.49 -9.28 -0.49
C TYR A 47 -14.85 -9.98 -0.27
N ASP A 48 -14.79 -11.25 0.15
CA ASP A 48 -15.92 -12.06 0.60
C ASP A 48 -15.80 -12.25 2.12
N SER A 49 -16.63 -11.52 2.86
CA SER A 49 -16.63 -11.54 4.33
C SER A 49 -17.21 -12.82 4.93
N LEU A 50 -18.03 -13.58 4.19
CA LEU A 50 -18.58 -14.85 4.71
C LEU A 50 -17.48 -15.90 4.80
N LEU A 51 -16.57 -15.88 3.84
CA LEU A 51 -15.50 -16.87 3.73
C LEU A 51 -14.14 -16.33 4.18
N ASN A 52 -14.04 -15.03 4.49
CA ASN A 52 -12.82 -14.29 4.76
C ASN A 52 -11.77 -14.46 3.65
N ARG A 53 -12.16 -14.16 2.40
CA ARG A 53 -11.35 -14.41 1.19
C ARG A 53 -11.32 -13.19 0.30
N ILE A 54 -10.21 -13.00 -0.41
CA ILE A 54 -10.10 -12.00 -1.47
C ILE A 54 -10.13 -12.72 -2.82
N LEU A 55 -11.11 -12.36 -3.63
CA LEU A 55 -11.29 -12.79 -5.01
C LEU A 55 -10.58 -11.80 -5.93
N LEU A 56 -9.72 -12.31 -6.82
CA LEU A 56 -8.96 -11.51 -7.78
C LEU A 56 -9.37 -11.86 -9.21
N LYS A 57 -9.34 -10.88 -10.12
CA LYS A 57 -9.56 -11.15 -11.55
C LYS A 57 -8.47 -12.03 -12.16
N GLU A 58 -8.79 -12.62 -13.30
CA GLU A 58 -7.91 -13.58 -13.96
C GLU A 58 -6.53 -13.03 -14.35
N ASP A 59 -6.45 -11.75 -14.68
CA ASP A 59 -5.19 -11.07 -15.05
C ASP A 59 -4.07 -11.18 -14.00
N TYR A 60 -4.43 -11.47 -12.74
CA TYR A 60 -3.50 -11.53 -11.62
C TYR A 60 -2.78 -12.88 -11.48
N TYR A 61 -3.08 -13.88 -12.33
CA TYR A 61 -2.48 -15.22 -12.25
C TYR A 61 -1.65 -15.64 -13.49
N TRP A 62 -0.87 -16.72 -13.31
CA TRP A 62 -0.26 -17.48 -14.41
C TRP A 62 -1.25 -18.52 -14.96
N PRO A 63 -1.43 -18.63 -16.29
CA PRO A 63 -2.38 -19.57 -16.91
C PRO A 63 -2.10 -21.06 -16.63
N LEU A 64 -0.93 -21.41 -16.11
CA LEU A 64 -0.45 -22.79 -15.98
C LEU A 64 -0.43 -23.31 -14.53
N SER A 65 -0.75 -22.48 -13.54
CA SER A 65 -0.87 -22.89 -12.14
C SER A 65 -2.02 -22.14 -11.48
N GLN A 66 -3.16 -22.82 -11.31
CA GLN A 66 -4.43 -22.25 -10.83
C GLN A 66 -4.40 -21.64 -9.42
N PHE A 67 -3.25 -21.70 -8.73
CA PHE A 67 -3.15 -21.34 -7.31
C PHE A 67 -1.90 -20.50 -6.97
N GLN A 68 -1.23 -19.90 -7.96
CA GLN A 68 -0.11 -19.00 -7.70
C GLN A 68 -0.40 -17.61 -8.26
N MET A 69 -0.45 -16.62 -7.37
CA MET A 69 -0.43 -15.22 -7.79
C MET A 69 0.86 -14.95 -8.56
N LYS A 70 0.76 -14.11 -9.60
CA LYS A 70 1.96 -13.50 -10.17
C LYS A 70 2.75 -12.81 -9.06
N PRO A 71 4.09 -12.96 -9.01
CA PRO A 71 4.92 -12.19 -8.11
C PRO A 71 4.60 -10.70 -8.25
N VAL A 72 4.67 -9.94 -7.14
CA VAL A 72 4.39 -8.49 -7.17
C VAL A 72 5.21 -7.77 -8.25
N ALA A 73 6.46 -8.18 -8.48
CA ALA A 73 7.29 -7.66 -9.57
C ALA A 73 6.68 -7.85 -10.97
N GLU A 74 5.94 -8.93 -11.22
CA GLU A 74 5.24 -9.17 -12.49
C GLU A 74 3.90 -8.44 -12.60
N LEU A 75 3.15 -8.36 -11.49
CA LEU A 75 1.96 -7.51 -11.41
C LEU A 75 2.33 -6.05 -11.70
N LEU A 76 3.44 -5.57 -11.17
CA LEU A 76 3.91 -4.21 -11.39
C LEU A 76 4.50 -3.98 -12.80
N LYS A 77 5.17 -5.00 -13.42
CA LYS A 77 5.65 -4.93 -14.81
C LYS A 77 4.52 -4.62 -15.81
N ALA A 78 3.29 -5.03 -15.52
CA ALA A 78 2.13 -4.77 -16.37
C ALA A 78 1.58 -3.32 -16.26
N ARG A 79 2.37 -2.35 -15.77
CA ARG A 79 1.98 -0.94 -15.54
C ARG A 79 0.81 -0.80 -14.55
N MET A 80 0.78 -1.63 -13.51
CA MET A 80 -0.39 -1.79 -12.64
C MET A 80 -0.24 -1.20 -11.22
N ASN A 81 0.40 -0.05 -11.06
CA ASN A 81 0.46 0.62 -9.74
C ASN A 81 -0.94 0.83 -9.13
N SER A 82 -1.96 1.03 -9.97
CA SER A 82 -3.37 1.12 -9.54
C SER A 82 -3.96 -0.21 -9.09
N LYS A 83 -3.50 -1.37 -9.60
CA LYS A 83 -4.05 -2.68 -9.23
C LYS A 83 -3.54 -3.19 -7.88
N LEU A 84 -2.30 -2.84 -7.50
CA LEU A 84 -1.78 -3.19 -6.18
C LEU A 84 -2.54 -2.46 -5.06
N SER A 85 -2.86 -1.18 -5.24
CA SER A 85 -3.65 -0.43 -4.26
C SER A 85 -5.07 -0.99 -4.10
N TYR A 86 -5.69 -1.50 -5.18
CA TYR A 86 -6.98 -2.21 -5.08
C TYR A 86 -6.88 -3.53 -4.31
N LEU A 87 -5.79 -4.29 -4.44
CA LEU A 87 -5.59 -5.47 -3.60
C LEU A 87 -5.58 -5.07 -2.11
N PHE A 88 -4.85 -4.00 -1.77
CA PHE A 88 -4.79 -3.52 -0.39
C PHE A 88 -6.12 -2.94 0.10
N HIS A 89 -6.93 -2.35 -0.79
CA HIS A 89 -8.31 -1.98 -0.49
C HIS A 89 -9.09 -3.21 0.01
N GLU A 90 -9.07 -4.32 -0.73
CA GLU A 90 -9.80 -5.54 -0.34
C GLU A 90 -9.22 -6.21 0.91
N VAL A 91 -7.88 -6.22 1.07
CA VAL A 91 -7.23 -6.67 2.31
C VAL A 91 -7.73 -5.86 3.51
N SER A 92 -7.92 -4.55 3.33
CA SER A 92 -8.35 -3.67 4.42
C SER A 92 -9.76 -3.99 4.90
N HIS A 93 -10.64 -4.50 4.04
CA HIS A 93 -11.96 -4.98 4.49
C HIS A 93 -11.83 -6.17 5.46
N ALA A 94 -10.96 -7.12 5.14
CA ALA A 94 -10.68 -8.27 6.01
C ALA A 94 -10.01 -7.87 7.33
N GLU A 95 -9.07 -6.93 7.27
CA GLU A 95 -8.41 -6.40 8.47
C GLU A 95 -9.42 -5.72 9.39
N LEU A 96 -10.37 -4.98 8.83
CA LEU A 96 -11.40 -4.32 9.62
C LEU A 96 -12.37 -5.32 10.26
N ASP A 97 -12.71 -6.44 9.61
CA ASP A 97 -13.50 -7.51 10.24
C ASP A 97 -12.76 -8.08 11.46
N PHE A 98 -11.45 -8.33 11.33
CA PHE A 98 -10.63 -8.76 12.47
C PHE A 98 -10.55 -7.70 13.58
N LEU A 99 -10.44 -6.40 13.24
CA LEU A 99 -10.50 -5.33 14.25
C LEU A 99 -11.81 -5.38 15.03
N VAL A 100 -12.93 -5.66 14.36
CA VAL A 100 -14.25 -5.80 14.99
C VAL A 100 -14.33 -7.04 15.87
N GLU A 101 -13.80 -8.17 15.42
CA GLU A 101 -13.91 -9.46 16.10
C GLU A 101 -12.94 -9.61 17.27
N GLU A 102 -11.67 -9.27 17.06
CA GLU A 102 -10.60 -9.57 18.01
C GLU A 102 -10.16 -8.36 18.84
N SER A 103 -10.10 -7.15 18.25
CA SER A 103 -9.61 -5.92 18.91
C SER A 103 -8.40 -6.19 19.83
N ALA A 104 -7.42 -6.96 19.35
CA ALA A 104 -6.43 -7.64 20.20
C ALA A 104 -5.49 -6.69 20.97
N THR A 105 -5.36 -5.44 20.52
CA THR A 105 -4.55 -4.40 21.17
C THR A 105 -5.41 -3.24 21.63
N ASN A 106 -4.90 -2.43 22.57
CA ASN A 106 -5.58 -1.20 22.97
C ASN A 106 -5.76 -0.25 21.76
N THR A 107 -4.76 -0.16 20.87
CA THR A 107 -4.85 0.64 19.64
C THR A 107 -6.00 0.19 18.74
N ASP A 108 -6.14 -1.13 18.53
CA ASP A 108 -7.24 -1.70 17.75
C ASP A 108 -8.61 -1.36 18.37
N HIS A 109 -8.72 -1.50 19.70
CA HIS A 109 -9.94 -1.16 20.41
C HIS A 109 -10.29 0.33 20.29
N GLN A 110 -9.31 1.22 20.42
CA GLN A 110 -9.52 2.67 20.32
C GLN A 110 -9.97 3.07 18.92
N ILE A 111 -9.32 2.58 17.85
CA ILE A 111 -9.72 2.92 16.49
C ILE A 111 -11.13 2.38 16.18
N TRP A 112 -11.45 1.17 16.65
CA TRP A 112 -12.78 0.60 16.47
C TRP A 112 -13.86 1.42 17.19
N LEU A 113 -13.63 1.82 18.44
CA LEU A 113 -14.54 2.69 19.18
C LEU A 113 -14.74 4.05 18.49
N TYR A 114 -13.67 4.60 17.92
CA TYR A 114 -13.72 5.85 17.18
C TYR A 114 -14.52 5.71 15.87
N LEU A 115 -14.33 4.63 15.11
CA LEU A 115 -15.13 4.35 13.91
C LEU A 115 -16.61 4.10 14.25
N ASN A 116 -16.89 3.29 15.28
CA ASN A 116 -18.25 2.88 15.62
C ASN A 116 -19.03 3.93 16.45
N ASN A 117 -18.41 5.02 16.90
CA ASN A 117 -19.10 6.10 17.63
C ASN A 117 -19.10 7.44 16.87
N PRO A 118 -18.07 8.30 16.92
CA PRO A 118 -18.10 9.60 16.26
C PRO A 118 -18.29 9.49 14.74
N VAL A 119 -17.58 8.59 14.06
CA VAL A 119 -17.71 8.42 12.60
C VAL A 119 -19.09 7.89 12.23
N LYS A 120 -19.58 6.87 12.95
CA LYS A 120 -20.94 6.36 12.77
C LYS A 120 -22.01 7.45 12.86
N LYS A 121 -21.95 8.28 13.91
CA LYS A 121 -22.91 9.38 14.12
C LYS A 121 -22.82 10.42 12.99
N TRP A 122 -21.61 10.75 12.55
CA TRP A 122 -21.40 11.65 11.42
C TRP A 122 -22.03 11.10 10.14
N ILE A 123 -21.79 9.84 9.79
CA ILE A 123 -22.39 9.18 8.62
C ILE A 123 -23.91 9.20 8.70
N GLN A 124 -24.48 8.83 9.85
CA GLN A 124 -25.94 8.85 10.05
C GLN A 124 -26.55 10.24 9.86
N LYS A 125 -25.81 11.30 10.20
CA LYS A 125 -26.26 12.68 9.99
C LYS A 125 -26.25 13.07 8.51
N ILE A 126 -25.20 12.72 7.76
CA ILE A 126 -25.02 13.17 6.37
C ILE A 126 -25.65 12.22 5.33
N LYS A 127 -25.81 10.95 5.68
CA LYS A 127 -26.37 9.87 4.85
C LYS A 127 -27.25 8.95 5.71
N PRO A 128 -28.43 9.41 6.20
CA PRO A 128 -29.26 8.65 7.15
C PRO A 128 -29.75 7.28 6.64
N GLN A 129 -29.86 7.13 5.32
CA GLN A 129 -30.32 5.91 4.67
C GLN A 129 -29.19 4.93 4.33
N ALA A 130 -27.93 5.33 4.50
CA ALA A 130 -26.79 4.47 4.19
C ALA A 130 -26.52 3.48 5.33
N SER A 131 -26.12 2.26 4.98
CA SER A 131 -25.55 1.32 5.97
C SER A 131 -24.25 1.90 6.51
N THR A 132 -24.26 2.31 7.77
CA THR A 132 -23.08 2.95 8.37
C THR A 132 -21.88 2.02 8.44
N ARG A 133 -22.10 0.71 8.66
CA ARG A 133 -21.04 -0.31 8.62
C ARG A 133 -20.34 -0.30 7.26
N LYS A 134 -21.11 -0.42 6.17
CA LYS A 134 -20.54 -0.40 4.82
C LYS A 134 -19.74 0.89 4.53
N VAL A 135 -20.24 2.04 4.96
CA VAL A 135 -19.51 3.31 4.74
C VAL A 135 -18.22 3.36 5.54
N ILE A 136 -18.20 2.82 6.77
CA ILE A 136 -16.97 2.70 7.59
C ILE A 136 -15.98 1.74 6.92
N ASP A 137 -16.45 0.61 6.42
CA ASP A 137 -15.62 -0.41 5.76
C ASP A 137 -14.92 0.17 4.53
N GLU A 138 -15.70 0.81 3.66
CA GLU A 138 -15.18 1.48 2.47
C GLU A 138 -14.28 2.66 2.84
N LEU A 139 -14.62 3.47 3.86
CA LEU A 139 -13.75 4.56 4.31
C LEU A 139 -12.38 4.06 4.75
N PHE A 140 -12.33 2.97 5.53
CA PHE A 140 -11.09 2.35 5.98
C PHE A 140 -10.27 1.82 4.78
N ALA A 141 -10.93 1.13 3.85
CA ALA A 141 -10.29 0.57 2.67
C ALA A 141 -9.76 1.63 1.69
N TYR A 142 -10.53 2.69 1.40
CA TYR A 142 -10.08 3.79 0.55
C TYR A 142 -8.94 4.60 1.20
N PHE A 143 -8.97 4.81 2.52
CA PHE A 143 -7.86 5.43 3.23
C PHE A 143 -6.56 4.65 3.03
N ARG A 144 -6.59 3.32 3.27
CA ARG A 144 -5.43 2.43 3.10
C ARG A 144 -4.96 2.39 1.65
N GLN A 145 -5.88 2.29 0.69
CA GLN A 145 -5.60 2.31 -0.74
C GLN A 145 -4.80 3.56 -1.13
N GLU A 146 -5.29 4.74 -0.75
CA GLU A 146 -4.66 6.01 -1.14
C GLU A 146 -3.30 6.21 -0.48
N LEU A 147 -3.17 5.84 0.79
CA LEU A 147 -1.90 5.91 1.50
C LEU A 147 -0.82 5.03 0.85
N ILE A 148 -1.16 3.76 0.57
CA ILE A 148 -0.26 2.80 -0.07
C ILE A 148 0.07 3.21 -1.50
N ARG A 149 -0.90 3.77 -2.22
CA ARG A 149 -0.67 4.33 -3.55
C ARG A 149 0.41 5.39 -3.52
N GLN A 150 0.34 6.34 -2.59
CA GLN A 150 1.35 7.41 -2.47
C GLN A 150 2.74 6.86 -2.09
N MET A 151 2.81 5.96 -1.12
CA MET A 151 4.07 5.32 -0.73
C MET A 151 4.70 4.53 -1.90
N THR A 152 3.88 3.83 -2.69
CA THR A 152 4.33 3.06 -3.85
C THR A 152 4.84 3.96 -4.98
N ILE A 153 4.20 5.12 -5.19
CA ILE A 153 4.67 6.12 -6.17
C ILE A 153 6.05 6.63 -5.76
N ASP A 154 6.21 7.03 -4.50
CA ASP A 154 7.49 7.52 -3.99
C ASP A 154 8.59 6.47 -4.06
N PHE A 155 8.30 5.26 -3.60
CA PHE A 155 9.20 4.13 -3.69
C PHE A 155 9.70 3.92 -5.13
N ASN A 156 8.77 3.85 -6.11
CA ASN A 156 9.14 3.68 -7.50
C ASN A 156 10.00 4.86 -8.03
N ASN A 157 9.65 6.09 -7.66
CA ASN A 157 10.43 7.27 -8.03
C ASN A 157 11.84 7.24 -7.44
N ILE A 158 11.99 6.81 -6.18
CA ILE A 158 13.29 6.62 -5.52
C ILE A 158 14.11 5.60 -6.31
N ILE A 159 13.60 4.39 -6.49
CA ILE A 159 14.35 3.28 -7.10
C ILE A 159 14.75 3.63 -8.55
N THR A 160 13.83 4.15 -9.35
CA THR A 160 14.09 4.51 -10.75
C THR A 160 15.05 5.69 -10.92
N THR A 161 14.91 6.74 -10.10
CA THR A 161 15.83 7.91 -10.13
C THR A 161 17.24 7.51 -9.71
N ASN A 162 17.37 6.47 -8.90
CA ASN A 162 18.65 5.91 -8.49
C ASN A 162 19.22 4.87 -9.48
N GLY A 163 18.58 4.68 -10.64
CA GLY A 163 19.07 3.83 -11.72
C GLY A 163 18.90 2.35 -11.50
N ILE A 164 17.86 1.97 -10.75
CA ILE A 164 17.49 0.58 -10.56
C ILE A 164 16.15 0.36 -11.22
N ASN A 165 16.02 -0.72 -12.00
CA ASN A 165 14.73 -1.21 -12.42
C ASN A 165 14.00 -1.82 -11.20
N PRO A 166 12.86 -1.29 -10.76
CA PRO A 166 12.17 -1.76 -9.55
C PRO A 166 11.65 -3.21 -9.64
N PHE A 167 11.64 -3.80 -10.84
CA PHE A 167 11.12 -5.16 -11.07
C PHE A 167 12.20 -6.20 -11.27
N THR A 168 13.29 -5.83 -11.94
CA THR A 168 14.39 -6.77 -12.25
C THR A 168 15.64 -6.53 -11.42
N PHE A 169 15.71 -5.41 -10.69
CA PHE A 169 16.90 -4.94 -9.98
C PHE A 169 18.11 -4.71 -10.89
N ASP A 170 17.87 -4.63 -12.20
CA ASP A 170 18.91 -4.33 -13.19
C ASP A 170 19.28 -2.85 -13.15
N CYS A 171 20.53 -2.58 -13.52
CA CYS A 171 21.10 -1.24 -13.53
C CYS A 171 20.70 -0.48 -14.79
N GLN A 172 20.09 0.69 -14.60
CA GLN A 172 19.71 1.62 -15.64
C GLN A 172 20.67 2.81 -15.64
N ASN A 173 21.90 2.62 -16.13
CA ASN A 173 22.94 3.64 -16.12
C ASN A 173 22.77 4.66 -17.25
N THR A 174 21.67 5.41 -17.23
CA THR A 174 21.46 6.51 -18.20
C THR A 174 22.50 7.61 -18.00
N PRO A 175 22.81 8.44 -19.03
CA PRO A 175 23.74 9.56 -18.88
C PRO A 175 23.39 10.50 -17.72
N ARG A 176 22.09 10.70 -17.45
CA ARG A 176 21.61 11.47 -16.30
C ARG A 176 22.08 10.87 -14.98
N ILE A 177 21.88 9.56 -14.78
CA ILE A 177 22.24 8.87 -13.54
C ILE A 177 23.75 8.84 -13.36
N ILE A 178 24.51 8.56 -14.42
CA ILE A 178 25.97 8.58 -14.40
C ILE A 178 26.48 9.96 -13.95
N ASN A 179 25.98 11.03 -14.57
CA ASN A 179 26.34 12.40 -14.21
C ASN A 179 25.96 12.75 -12.76
N THR A 180 24.79 12.31 -12.29
CA THR A 180 24.39 12.49 -10.88
C THR A 180 25.37 11.78 -9.96
N VAL A 181 25.70 10.51 -10.21
CA VAL A 181 26.62 9.73 -9.36
C VAL A 181 28.03 10.33 -9.32
N HIS A 182 28.56 10.82 -10.44
CA HIS A 182 29.88 11.48 -10.44
C HIS A 182 29.92 12.78 -9.63
N ARG A 183 28.78 13.48 -9.51
CA ARG A 183 28.66 14.71 -8.72
C ARG A 183 28.47 14.45 -7.22
N LEU A 184 28.11 13.23 -6.82
CA LEU A 184 27.93 12.89 -5.42
C LEU A 184 29.27 12.79 -4.69
N PRO A 185 29.33 13.19 -3.41
CA PRO A 185 30.42 12.84 -2.51
C PRO A 185 30.64 11.32 -2.45
N ASN A 186 31.89 10.89 -2.24
CA ASN A 186 32.24 9.46 -2.29
C ASN A 186 31.45 8.58 -1.29
N ASN A 187 31.12 9.11 -0.11
CA ASN A 187 30.31 8.44 0.91
C ASN A 187 28.81 8.33 0.55
N GLU A 188 28.34 9.09 -0.42
CA GLU A 188 26.95 9.10 -0.92
C GLU A 188 26.78 8.31 -2.22
N LYS A 189 27.88 8.03 -2.93
CA LYS A 189 27.87 7.25 -4.17
C LYS A 189 27.30 5.86 -4.01
N SER A 190 27.35 5.26 -2.82
CA SER A 190 26.79 3.91 -2.57
C SER A 190 25.37 3.92 -2.02
N LYS A 191 24.73 5.09 -1.83
CA LYS A 191 23.42 5.21 -1.17
C LYS A 191 22.33 5.67 -2.13
N LEU A 192 21.12 5.16 -1.94
CA LEU A 192 19.91 5.74 -2.54
C LEU A 192 19.80 7.20 -2.12
N GLN A 193 19.50 8.05 -3.09
CA GLN A 193 19.32 9.49 -2.92
C GLN A 193 17.85 9.83 -3.04
N ILE A 194 17.43 10.91 -2.37
CA ILE A 194 16.09 11.47 -2.52
C ILE A 194 15.97 12.05 -3.94
N PRO A 195 14.97 11.65 -4.73
CA PRO A 195 14.78 12.21 -6.07
C PRO A 195 14.62 13.73 -6.05
N SER A 196 15.33 14.42 -6.94
CA SER A 196 15.28 15.89 -7.05
C SER A 196 13.90 16.45 -7.41
N ILE A 197 12.97 15.60 -7.87
CA ILE A 197 11.57 15.96 -8.12
C ILE A 197 10.82 16.32 -6.82
N PHE A 198 11.32 15.90 -5.65
CA PHE A 198 10.70 16.21 -4.36
C PHE A 198 11.12 17.57 -3.78
N ASN A 199 12.10 18.25 -4.40
CA ASN A 199 12.66 19.52 -3.91
C ASN A 199 11.77 20.74 -4.16
N SER A 200 10.61 20.62 -4.80
CA SER A 200 9.82 21.81 -5.16
C SER A 200 9.09 22.45 -3.97
N GLU A 201 8.81 21.71 -2.89
CA GLU A 201 8.00 22.21 -1.74
C GLU A 201 8.25 21.45 -0.41
N ASN A 202 9.47 20.98 -0.12
CA ASN A 202 9.74 20.10 1.04
C ASN A 202 8.81 18.87 1.07
N GLN A 203 8.44 18.33 -0.10
CA GLN A 203 7.49 17.21 -0.18
C GLN A 203 8.02 15.93 0.48
N ASP A 204 9.34 15.82 0.54
CA ASP A 204 10.10 14.76 1.18
C ASP A 204 9.96 14.76 2.72
N LEU A 205 9.72 15.93 3.33
CA LEU A 205 9.50 16.09 4.77
C LEU A 205 8.04 15.92 5.19
N ARG A 206 7.09 16.07 4.26
CA ARG A 206 5.66 15.96 4.56
C ARG A 206 5.27 14.51 4.85
N LEU A 207 4.41 14.34 5.86
CA LEU A 207 3.87 13.03 6.22
C LEU A 207 3.03 12.49 5.05
N TYR A 208 3.05 11.17 4.86
CA TYR A 208 2.31 10.55 3.76
C TYR A 208 0.81 10.87 3.80
N PHE A 209 0.21 10.94 4.99
CA PHE A 209 -1.20 11.28 5.12
C PHE A 209 -1.51 12.74 4.69
N ASP A 210 -0.60 13.70 4.95
CA ASP A 210 -0.76 15.09 4.50
C ASP A 210 -0.74 15.22 2.97
N ARG A 211 -0.06 14.28 2.32
CA ARG A 211 0.11 14.19 0.87
C ARG A 211 -1.00 13.39 0.19
N MET A 212 -1.88 12.73 0.94
CA MET A 212 -3.08 12.10 0.38
C MET A 212 -3.95 13.17 -0.28
N GLU A 213 -4.56 12.82 -1.40
CA GLU A 213 -5.55 13.67 -2.06
C GLU A 213 -6.94 13.41 -1.47
N ASN A 214 -7.85 14.37 -1.63
CA ASN A 214 -9.26 14.13 -1.33
C ASN A 214 -9.75 12.97 -2.21
N PHE A 215 -10.52 12.04 -1.65
CA PHE A 215 -10.97 10.84 -2.36
C PHE A 215 -12.49 10.66 -2.24
N VAL A 216 -13.06 9.73 -3.00
CA VAL A 216 -14.49 9.42 -2.96
C VAL A 216 -14.67 7.99 -2.45
N VAL A 217 -15.41 7.85 -1.36
CA VAL A 217 -15.80 6.55 -0.81
C VAL A 217 -17.04 6.09 -1.55
N TYR A 218 -16.93 4.99 -2.29
CA TYR A 218 -18.07 4.40 -2.99
C TYR A 218 -18.71 3.29 -2.16
N PHE A 219 -20.01 3.35 -1.95
CA PHE A 219 -20.77 2.30 -1.26
C PHE A 219 -22.15 2.15 -1.91
N ASN A 220 -22.56 0.91 -2.22
CA ASN A 220 -23.83 0.60 -2.90
C ASN A 220 -24.11 1.49 -4.14
N GLY A 221 -23.07 1.82 -4.93
CA GLY A 221 -23.20 2.67 -6.13
C GLY A 221 -23.30 4.18 -5.86
N HIS A 222 -23.22 4.61 -4.60
CA HIS A 222 -23.18 6.02 -4.22
C HIS A 222 -21.77 6.46 -3.84
N GLY A 223 -21.36 7.64 -4.31
CA GLY A 223 -20.12 8.28 -3.89
C GLY A 223 -20.33 9.23 -2.72
N LEU A 224 -19.44 9.19 -1.73
CA LEU A 224 -19.30 10.16 -0.66
C LEU A 224 -17.92 10.83 -0.78
N PRO A 225 -17.86 12.11 -1.18
CA PRO A 225 -16.60 12.82 -1.27
C PRO A 225 -16.03 13.05 0.13
N ILE A 226 -14.76 12.70 0.31
CA ILE A 226 -13.97 12.89 1.53
C ILE A 226 -13.00 14.05 1.28
N SER A 227 -13.45 15.25 1.59
CA SER A 227 -12.65 16.48 1.51
C SER A 227 -12.00 16.80 2.85
N PHE A 228 -11.17 15.89 3.35
CA PHE A 228 -10.67 15.93 4.72
C PHE A 228 -9.75 17.12 5.02
N LYS A 229 -9.12 17.73 4.01
CA LYS A 229 -8.26 18.91 4.22
C LYS A 229 -9.03 20.18 4.57
N GLN A 230 -10.34 20.22 4.31
CA GLN A 230 -11.19 21.38 4.56
C GLN A 230 -12.23 21.13 5.67
N ASP A 231 -12.36 19.89 6.14
CA ASP A 231 -13.32 19.49 7.17
C ASP A 231 -12.56 18.96 8.38
N SER A 232 -12.67 19.67 9.52
CA SER A 232 -11.90 19.34 10.74
C SER A 232 -12.26 17.98 11.32
N PHE A 233 -13.51 17.53 11.16
CA PHE A 233 -13.91 16.21 11.61
C PHE A 233 -13.28 15.14 10.74
N LEU A 234 -13.40 15.26 9.42
CA LEU A 234 -12.78 14.31 8.49
C LEU A 234 -11.26 14.30 8.61
N TYR A 235 -10.62 15.45 8.87
CA TYR A 235 -9.20 15.51 9.16
C TYR A 235 -8.83 14.66 10.38
N ASP A 236 -9.57 14.82 11.48
CA ASP A 236 -9.40 14.02 12.70
C ASP A 236 -9.59 12.51 12.43
N VAL A 237 -10.57 12.15 11.59
CA VAL A 237 -10.77 10.75 11.17
C VAL A 237 -9.55 10.19 10.45
N ILE A 238 -9.02 10.91 9.46
CA ILE A 238 -7.84 10.47 8.69
C ILE A 238 -6.60 10.40 9.59
N VAL A 239 -6.43 11.34 10.53
CA VAL A 239 -5.33 11.30 11.50
C VAL A 239 -5.43 10.08 12.41
N ASN A 240 -6.61 9.75 12.94
CA ASN A 240 -6.77 8.57 13.80
C ASN A 240 -6.49 7.26 13.03
N LEU A 241 -6.95 7.16 11.78
CA LEU A 241 -6.63 6.04 10.89
C LEU A 241 -5.12 5.95 10.61
N TRP A 242 -4.45 7.08 10.40
CA TRP A 242 -3.01 7.14 10.22
C TRP A 242 -2.24 6.72 11.46
N LEU A 243 -2.65 7.17 12.65
CA LEU A 243 -2.00 6.78 13.92
C LEU A 243 -2.15 5.28 14.20
N HIS A 244 -3.33 4.70 13.94
CA HIS A 244 -3.51 3.25 14.01
C HIS A 244 -2.60 2.52 13.03
N PHE A 245 -2.53 3.02 11.79
CA PHE A 245 -1.66 2.45 10.77
C PHE A 245 -0.17 2.52 11.16
N LEU A 246 0.28 3.63 11.76
CA LEU A 246 1.63 3.76 12.29
C LEU A 246 1.96 2.72 13.36
N ASP A 247 1.07 2.55 14.33
CA ASP A 247 1.29 1.65 15.46
C ASP A 247 1.32 0.17 15.04
N VAL A 248 0.43 -0.23 14.12
CA VAL A 248 0.30 -1.64 13.73
C VAL A 248 1.39 -2.07 12.76
N TYR A 249 1.85 -1.16 11.89
CA TYR A 249 2.66 -1.53 10.73
C TYR A 249 4.07 -0.94 10.72
N ASP A 250 4.33 0.06 11.55
CA ASP A 250 5.58 0.83 11.53
C ASP A 250 6.03 1.18 10.09
N PRO A 251 5.20 1.86 9.28
CA PRO A 251 5.57 2.27 7.94
C PRO A 251 6.51 3.49 7.98
N PRO A 252 7.26 3.77 6.90
CA PRO A 252 7.94 5.06 6.78
C PRO A 252 6.91 6.19 6.83
N THR A 253 7.18 7.24 7.62
CA THR A 253 6.27 8.37 7.79
C THR A 253 6.33 9.36 6.63
N ASN A 254 7.48 9.43 5.95
CA ASN A 254 7.74 10.32 4.82
C ASN A 254 8.81 9.73 3.87
N THR A 255 9.16 10.47 2.81
CA THR A 255 10.11 10.02 1.79
C THR A 255 11.54 9.89 2.32
N ILE A 256 11.95 10.77 3.25
CA ILE A 256 13.29 10.71 3.86
C ILE A 256 13.46 9.41 4.62
N GLU A 257 12.52 9.12 5.52
CA GLU A 257 12.54 7.89 6.31
C GLU A 257 12.45 6.65 5.41
N MET A 258 11.67 6.71 4.32
CA MET A 258 11.66 5.65 3.32
C MET A 258 13.05 5.41 2.72
N VAL A 259 13.78 6.46 2.33
CA VAL A 259 15.13 6.34 1.79
C VAL A 259 16.11 5.81 2.85
N GLU A 260 16.00 6.25 4.10
CA GLU A 260 16.81 5.76 5.22
C GLU A 260 16.61 4.26 5.43
N ARG A 261 15.36 3.81 5.53
CA ARG A 261 15.00 2.39 5.65
C ARG A 261 15.49 1.58 4.46
N LEU A 262 15.35 2.10 3.24
CA LEU A 262 15.84 1.45 2.02
C LEU A 262 17.37 1.41 1.92
N ASN A 263 18.09 2.29 2.61
CA ASN A 263 19.54 2.33 2.71
C ASN A 263 20.11 1.47 3.85
N SER A 264 19.26 0.76 4.61
CA SER A 264 19.73 -0.22 5.59
C SER A 264 20.57 -1.33 4.92
N SER A 265 21.55 -1.88 5.64
CA SER A 265 22.43 -2.93 5.12
C SER A 265 21.68 -4.17 4.61
N ASP A 266 20.54 -4.43 5.24
CA ASP A 266 19.74 -5.64 5.02
C ASP A 266 18.79 -5.49 3.83
N SER A 267 18.56 -4.25 3.39
CA SER A 267 17.76 -3.93 2.21
C SER A 267 18.38 -4.46 0.91
N ILE A 268 17.58 -5.18 0.14
CA ILE A 268 17.96 -5.61 -1.22
C ILE A 268 18.20 -4.42 -2.16
N TYR A 269 17.53 -3.29 -1.91
CA TYR A 269 17.63 -2.08 -2.74
C TYR A 269 18.95 -1.37 -2.49
N PHE A 270 19.43 -1.38 -1.25
CA PHE A 270 20.77 -0.89 -0.91
C PHE A 270 21.85 -1.72 -1.62
N ARG A 271 21.74 -3.06 -1.58
CA ARG A 271 22.67 -3.93 -2.32
C ARG A 271 22.61 -3.72 -3.84
N ALA A 272 21.41 -3.51 -4.39
CA ALA A 272 21.22 -3.22 -5.80
C ALA A 272 21.89 -1.89 -6.20
N VAL A 273 21.70 -0.81 -5.42
CA VAL A 273 22.31 0.50 -5.75
C VAL A 273 23.84 0.44 -5.70
N GLN A 274 24.39 -0.26 -4.71
CA GLN A 274 25.84 -0.48 -4.60
C GLN A 274 26.38 -1.20 -5.85
N LYS A 275 25.76 -2.32 -6.23
CA LYS A 275 26.14 -3.08 -7.43
C LYS A 275 26.07 -2.24 -8.70
N CYS A 276 25.03 -1.40 -8.84
CA CYS A 276 24.85 -0.60 -10.04
C CYS A 276 25.84 0.55 -10.16
N ARG A 277 26.14 1.22 -9.04
CA ARG A 277 27.03 2.39 -9.04
C ARG A 277 28.51 2.04 -8.96
N ALA A 278 28.86 0.84 -8.49
CA ALA A 278 30.22 0.31 -8.64
C ALA A 278 30.67 0.27 -10.11
N LYS A 279 29.74 -0.01 -11.04
CA LYS A 279 30.00 -0.02 -12.49
C LYS A 279 30.18 1.38 -13.12
N ILE A 280 29.81 2.43 -12.40
CA ILE A 280 29.90 3.83 -12.84
C ILE A 280 31.17 4.50 -12.26
N SER A 281 31.62 4.04 -11.10
CA SER A 281 32.73 4.65 -10.35
C SER A 281 34.11 4.10 -10.74
N LEU A 282 34.17 3.15 -11.67
CA LEU A 282 35.37 2.68 -12.37
C LEU A 282 35.58 3.53 -13.62
#